data_AF-A0A158JPF8-F1
#
_entry.id   AF-A0A158JPF8-F1
#
_cell.length_a   1.000
_cell.length_b   1.000
_cell.length_c   1.000
_cell.angle_alpha   90.00
_cell.angle_beta   90.00
_cell.angle_gamma   90.00
#
_symmetry.space_group_name_H-M   'P 1'
#
loop_
_entity.id
_entity.type
_entity.pdbx_description
1 polymer ?
#
loop_
_entity_poly.entity_id
_entity_poly.type
_entity_poly.pdbx_seq_one_letter_code
_entity_poly.pdbx_strand_id
1 'polypeptide(L)'
;MYINGIGTANPPQRYTKSDCLSAFRDSEWYLRLDIRARFVAHTVLQRDNGIDARRLALDSLHDAFVIEPDTLSKRFVNNAPALAIAAATCALHNAGIRSDEIDAVVVSTCTGYMCPGLSGYVVEALGLRADTQAFDLGLC
;
A
#
# COMPACT_ATOMS: atom_id res chain seq x y z
N MET A 1 15.30 -0.53 -23.98
CA MET A 1 14.25 -0.28 -22.97
C MET A 1 14.81 0.70 -21.95
N TYR A 2 14.12 1.80 -21.68
CA TYR A 2 14.52 2.83 -20.72
C TYR A 2 13.30 3.27 -19.88
N ILE A 3 13.54 3.85 -18.71
CA ILE A 3 12.50 4.37 -17.82
C ILE A 3 12.34 5.86 -18.11
N ASN A 4 11.14 6.29 -18.53
CA ASN A 4 10.86 7.68 -18.87
C ASN A 4 10.51 8.57 -17.67
N GLY A 5 9.92 8.00 -16.62
CA GLY A 5 9.51 8.73 -15.43
C GLY A 5 9.25 7.78 -14.28
N ILE A 6 9.45 8.28 -13.06
CA ILE A 6 9.17 7.56 -11.83
C ILE A 6 8.27 8.45 -10.98
N GLY A 7 7.21 7.86 -10.43
CA GLY A 7 6.30 8.50 -9.50
C GLY A 7 6.03 7.59 -8.32
N THR A 8 5.88 8.18 -7.14
CA THR A 8 5.59 7.44 -5.90
C THR A 8 4.48 8.13 -5.15
N ALA A 9 3.62 7.35 -4.49
CA ALA A 9 2.64 7.86 -3.56
C ALA A 9 2.68 7.03 -2.28
N ASN A 10 2.43 7.66 -1.16
CA ASN A 10 2.32 7.00 0.13
C ASN A 10 1.08 7.53 0.86
N PRO A 11 0.46 6.72 1.74
CA PRO A 11 -0.59 7.24 2.61
C PRO A 11 -0.02 8.36 3.50
N PRO A 12 -0.84 9.35 3.88
CA PRO A 12 -0.37 10.54 4.57
C PRO A 12 0.12 10.23 5.99
N GLN A 13 -0.47 9.22 6.64
CA GLN A 13 -0.14 8.89 8.02
C GLN A 13 1.24 8.26 8.14
N ARG A 14 2.04 8.83 9.04
CA ARG A 14 3.42 8.42 9.31
C ARG A 14 3.57 8.10 10.79
N TYR A 15 4.00 6.89 11.09
CA TYR A 15 4.14 6.37 12.45
C TYR A 15 5.59 5.99 12.73
N THR A 16 6.12 6.50 13.84
CA THR A 16 7.47 6.15 14.31
C THR A 16 7.51 4.74 14.88
N LYS A 17 8.71 4.20 15.09
CA LYS A 17 8.91 2.94 15.80
C LYS A 17 8.27 2.93 17.19
N SER A 18 8.40 4.03 17.94
CA SER A 18 7.82 4.16 19.28
C SER A 18 6.30 4.13 19.23
N ASP A 19 5.68 4.78 18.24
CA ASP A 19 4.22 4.77 18.08
C ASP A 19 3.73 3.34 17.82
N CYS A 20 4.37 2.64 16.87
CA CYS A 20 4.03 1.26 16.55
C CYS A 20 4.21 0.32 17.75
N LEU A 21 5.28 0.50 18.53
CA LEU A 21 5.51 -0.32 19.73
C LEU A 21 4.48 -0.03 20.84
N SER A 22 4.11 1.24 21.04
CA SER A 22 3.06 1.60 21.99
C SER A 22 1.74 0.95 21.59
N ALA A 23 1.30 1.18 20.35
CA ALA A 23 0.05 0.61 19.85
C ALA A 23 0.05 -0.93 19.89
N PHE A 24 1.21 -1.56 19.63
CA PHE A 24 1.35 -3.00 19.80
C PHE A 24 1.14 -3.44 21.24
N ARG A 25 1.80 -2.81 22.22
CA ARG A 25 1.64 -3.14 23.65
C ARG A 25 0.20 -2.96 24.14
N ASP A 26 -0.49 -1.96 23.60
CA ASP A 26 -1.87 -1.63 23.96
C ASP A 26 -2.92 -2.52 23.26
N SER A 27 -2.50 -3.38 22.32
CA SER A 27 -3.39 -4.26 21.56
C SER A 27 -3.75 -5.54 22.33
N GLU A 28 -4.93 -6.11 22.05
CA GLU A 28 -5.30 -7.45 22.54
C GLU A 28 -4.32 -8.54 22.07
N TRP A 29 -3.69 -8.34 20.91
CA TRP A 29 -2.71 -9.28 20.36
C TRP A 29 -1.50 -9.42 21.27
N TYR A 30 -1.05 -8.34 21.92
CA TYR A 30 0.05 -8.41 22.87
C TYR A 30 -0.23 -9.39 24.01
N LEU A 31 -1.46 -9.35 24.54
CA LEU A 31 -1.90 -10.22 25.63
C LEU A 31 -1.94 -11.70 25.20
N ARG A 32 -2.23 -11.98 23.93
CA ARG A 32 -2.27 -13.33 23.35
C ARG A 32 -0.90 -13.95 23.09
N LEU A 33 0.17 -13.14 23.06
CA LEU A 33 1.53 -13.61 22.80
C LEU A 33 2.23 -14.06 24.08
N ASP A 34 3.09 -15.08 23.95
CA ASP A 34 4.00 -15.50 25.02
C ASP A 34 5.18 -14.52 25.20
N ILE A 35 5.97 -14.74 26.26
CA ILE A 35 7.12 -13.89 26.59
C ILE A 35 8.14 -13.84 25.45
N ARG A 36 8.36 -14.96 24.75
CA ARG A 36 9.35 -15.05 23.66
C ARG A 36 8.89 -14.25 22.45
N ALA A 37 7.62 -14.37 22.05
CA ALA A 37 7.05 -13.64 20.94
C ALA A 37 6.99 -12.14 21.23
N ARG A 38 6.67 -11.73 22.47
CA ARG A 38 6.76 -10.33 22.91
C ARG A 38 8.19 -9.81 22.82
N PHE A 39 9.18 -10.58 23.29
CA PHE A 39 10.60 -10.21 23.19
C PHE A 39 11.04 -10.01 21.74
N VAL A 40 10.66 -10.92 20.83
CA VAL A 40 10.95 -10.79 19.40
C VAL A 40 10.30 -9.54 18.82
N ALA A 41 9.02 -9.29 19.08
CA ALA A 41 8.32 -8.11 18.56
C ALA A 41 8.94 -6.80 19.06
N HIS A 42 9.28 -6.71 20.35
CA HIS A 42 10.03 -5.59 20.90
C HIS A 42 11.38 -5.41 20.20
N THR A 43 12.14 -6.49 20.04
CA THR A 43 13.45 -6.45 19.38
C THR A 43 13.32 -5.96 17.93
N VAL A 44 12.34 -6.48 17.18
CA VAL A 44 12.11 -6.08 15.77
C VAL A 44 11.72 -4.62 15.65
N LEU A 45 10.86 -4.11 16.55
CA LEU A 45 10.38 -2.73 16.49
C LEU A 45 11.37 -1.71 17.06
N GLN A 46 12.20 -2.09 18.04
CA GLN A 46 13.15 -1.17 18.69
C GLN A 46 14.56 -1.21 18.11
N ARG A 47 14.99 -2.33 17.51
CA ARG A 47 16.34 -2.44 16.96
C ARG A 47 16.56 -1.38 15.87
N ASP A 48 17.80 -0.90 15.78
CA ASP A 48 18.22 -0.17 14.60
C ASP A 48 18.25 -1.10 13.39
N ASN A 49 17.20 -0.98 12.59
CA ASN A 49 16.94 -1.72 11.37
C ASN A 49 16.83 -0.76 10.17
N GLY A 50 17.32 0.48 10.31
CA GLY A 50 17.24 1.52 9.28
C GLY A 50 15.85 2.12 9.06
N ILE A 51 14.81 1.70 9.80
CA ILE A 51 13.46 2.27 9.70
C ILE A 51 13.28 3.32 10.79
N ASP A 52 13.15 4.59 10.42
CA ASP A 52 12.75 5.63 11.38
C ASP A 52 11.23 5.63 11.60
N ALA A 53 10.47 5.52 10.51
CA ALA A 53 9.02 5.51 10.52
C ALA A 53 8.45 4.73 9.33
N ARG A 54 7.15 4.43 9.42
CA ARG A 54 6.37 3.74 8.38
C ARG A 54 5.18 4.59 7.98
N ARG A 55 4.78 4.50 6.72
CA ARG A 55 3.53 5.08 6.24
C ARG A 55 2.51 3.96 6.10
N LEU A 56 1.37 4.11 6.76
CA LEU A 56 0.32 3.09 6.82
C LEU A 56 -1.02 3.71 6.43
N ALA A 57 -1.78 3.00 5.60
CA ALA A 57 -3.11 3.40 5.18
C ALA A 57 -4.15 3.00 6.24
N LEU A 58 -4.07 3.63 7.40
CA LEU A 58 -4.88 3.39 8.59
C LEU A 58 -5.36 4.72 9.16
N ASP A 59 -6.58 4.76 9.69
CA ASP A 59 -7.08 5.92 10.41
C ASP A 59 -6.40 6.03 11.79
N SER A 60 -6.11 4.88 12.41
CA SER A 60 -5.38 4.74 13.67
C SER A 60 -4.44 3.53 13.66
N LEU A 61 -3.36 3.58 14.45
CA LEU A 61 -2.49 2.40 14.64
C LEU A 61 -3.22 1.21 15.28
N HIS A 62 -4.30 1.44 16.03
CA HIS A 62 -5.11 0.35 16.58
C HIS A 62 -5.74 -0.50 15.46
N ASP A 63 -6.06 0.11 14.32
CA ASP A 63 -6.65 -0.60 13.18
C ASP A 63 -5.69 -1.64 12.58
N ALA A 64 -4.37 -1.48 12.78
CA ALA A 64 -3.38 -2.48 12.32
C ALA A 64 -3.62 -3.87 12.92
N PHE A 65 -4.34 -3.94 14.05
CA PHE A 65 -4.63 -5.16 14.79
C PHE A 65 -6.02 -5.73 14.54
N VAL A 66 -6.85 -5.02 13.77
CA VAL A 66 -8.15 -5.48 13.27
C VAL A 66 -7.85 -6.21 11.95
N ILE A 67 -7.80 -7.53 11.95
CA ILE A 67 -7.25 -8.33 10.82
C ILE A 67 -8.29 -9.21 10.12
N GLU A 68 -9.58 -8.96 10.36
CA GLU A 68 -10.66 -9.67 9.69
C GLU A 68 -10.52 -9.49 8.17
N PRO A 69 -10.71 -10.55 7.36
CA PRO A 69 -10.55 -10.50 5.92
C PRO A 69 -11.35 -9.37 5.26
N ASP A 70 -12.60 -9.17 5.68
CA ASP A 70 -13.45 -8.09 5.17
C ASP A 70 -12.90 -6.70 5.48
N THR A 71 -12.33 -6.51 6.67
CA THR A 71 -11.72 -5.24 7.08
C THR A 71 -10.45 -4.96 6.29
N LEU A 72 -9.62 -5.99 6.05
CA LEU A 72 -8.43 -5.88 5.20
C LEU A 72 -8.80 -5.57 3.74
N SER A 73 -9.79 -6.29 3.19
CA SER A 73 -10.28 -6.08 1.83
C SER A 73 -10.84 -4.66 1.64
N LYS A 74 -11.70 -4.18 2.57
CA LYS A 74 -12.23 -2.82 2.54
C LYS A 74 -11.12 -1.76 2.56
N ARG A 75 -10.12 -1.93 3.42
CA ARG A 75 -8.98 -1.00 3.47
C ARG A 75 -8.19 -0.99 2.18
N PHE A 76 -7.98 -2.15 1.57
CA PHE A 76 -7.32 -2.26 0.28
C PHE A 76 -8.11 -1.51 -0.81
N VAL A 77 -9.40 -1.80 -0.95
CA VAL A 77 -10.28 -1.13 -1.94
C VAL A 77 -10.32 0.39 -1.76
N ASN A 78 -10.34 0.87 -0.52
CA ASN A 78 -10.40 2.30 -0.23
C ASN A 78 -9.08 3.05 -0.52
N ASN A 79 -7.93 2.39 -0.41
CA ASN A 79 -6.63 3.07 -0.45
C ASN A 79 -5.80 2.75 -1.70
N ALA A 80 -5.84 1.50 -2.19
CA ALA A 80 -4.97 1.06 -3.27
C ALA A 80 -5.21 1.83 -4.58
N PRO A 81 -6.45 2.07 -5.04
CA PRO A 81 -6.72 2.91 -6.21
C PRO A 81 -6.14 4.31 -6.07
N ALA A 82 -6.43 5.00 -4.97
CA ALA A 82 -5.96 6.37 -4.76
C ALA A 82 -4.43 6.48 -4.79
N LEU A 83 -3.71 5.53 -4.16
CA LEU A 83 -2.25 5.49 -4.16
C LEU A 83 -1.69 5.16 -5.55
N ALA A 84 -2.25 4.19 -6.25
CA ALA A 84 -1.82 3.81 -7.59
C ALA A 84 -2.00 4.97 -8.58
N ILE A 85 -3.17 5.62 -8.55
CA ILE A 85 -3.49 6.77 -9.42
C ILE A 85 -2.55 7.95 -9.13
N ALA A 86 -2.30 8.26 -7.86
CA ALA A 86 -1.39 9.35 -7.49
C ALA A 86 0.06 9.07 -7.94
N ALA A 87 0.55 7.84 -7.77
CA ALA A 87 1.89 7.46 -8.21
C ALA A 87 2.01 7.49 -9.74
N ALA A 88 1.03 6.96 -10.45
CA ALA A 88 1.00 6.93 -11.91
C ALA A 88 0.88 8.35 -12.51
N THR A 89 0.04 9.21 -11.93
CA THR A 89 -0.05 10.63 -12.34
C THR A 89 1.30 11.33 -12.21
N CYS A 90 1.99 11.13 -11.09
CA CYS A 90 3.33 11.68 -10.88
C CYS A 90 4.35 11.13 -11.89
N ALA A 91 4.28 9.83 -12.20
CA ALA A 91 5.17 9.21 -13.18
C ALA A 91 4.96 9.77 -14.60
N LEU A 92 3.70 9.91 -15.04
CA LEU A 92 3.35 10.51 -16.34
C LEU A 92 3.82 11.97 -16.44
N HIS A 93 3.57 12.76 -15.39
CA HIS A 93 4.04 14.13 -15.30
C HIS A 93 5.57 14.21 -15.42
N ASN A 94 6.30 13.39 -14.67
CA ASN A 94 7.76 13.36 -14.70
C ASN A 94 8.33 12.87 -16.03
N ALA A 95 7.58 12.03 -16.76
CA ALA A 95 7.93 11.58 -18.09
C ALA A 95 7.59 12.58 -19.20
N GLY A 96 6.68 13.54 -18.94
CA GLY A 96 6.14 14.43 -19.98
C GLY A 96 5.30 13.69 -21.03
N ILE A 97 4.73 12.53 -20.67
CA ILE A 97 3.95 11.66 -21.55
C ILE A 97 2.46 11.86 -21.27
N ARG A 98 1.64 11.89 -22.32
CA ARG A 98 0.18 11.99 -22.18
C ARG A 98 -0.42 10.62 -21.84
N SER A 99 -1.55 10.63 -21.13
CA SER A 99 -2.28 9.41 -20.78
C SER A 99 -2.70 8.60 -22.01
N ASP A 100 -3.05 9.26 -23.11
CA ASP A 100 -3.44 8.62 -24.37
C ASP A 100 -2.26 8.01 -25.16
N GLU A 101 -1.03 8.08 -24.66
CA GLU A 101 0.15 7.41 -25.21
C GLU A 101 0.45 6.06 -24.51
N ILE A 102 -0.32 5.70 -23.48
CA ILE A 102 -0.08 4.48 -22.69
C ILE A 102 -0.79 3.27 -23.29
N ASP A 103 0.00 2.30 -23.76
CA ASP A 103 -0.50 1.07 -24.37
C ASP A 103 -0.90 -0.01 -23.35
N ALA A 104 -0.26 -0.03 -22.18
CA ALA A 104 -0.50 -1.04 -21.16
C ALA A 104 -0.29 -0.53 -19.74
N VAL A 105 -1.07 -1.08 -18.81
CA VAL A 105 -0.92 -0.92 -17.37
C VAL A 105 -0.64 -2.29 -16.75
N VAL A 106 0.49 -2.41 -16.06
CA VAL A 106 0.86 -3.61 -15.30
C VAL A 106 0.90 -3.25 -13.83
N VAL A 107 -0.02 -3.81 -13.07
CA VAL A 107 -0.08 -3.68 -11.61
C VAL A 107 0.49 -4.95 -10.99
N SER A 108 1.26 -4.81 -9.91
CA SER A 108 1.60 -5.94 -9.07
C SER A 108 1.35 -5.63 -7.59
N THR A 109 0.65 -6.54 -6.91
CA THR A 109 0.31 -6.42 -5.50
C THR A 109 0.16 -7.79 -4.84
N CYS A 110 0.49 -7.86 -3.55
CA CYS A 110 0.28 -9.03 -2.70
C CYS A 110 -0.56 -8.70 -1.46
N THR A 111 -1.10 -7.48 -1.36
CA THR A 111 -1.77 -6.98 -0.15
C THR A 111 -3.29 -7.05 -0.23
N GLY A 112 -3.86 -7.45 -1.36
CA GLY A 112 -5.29 -7.55 -1.55
C GLY A 112 -5.70 -7.89 -2.98
N TYR A 113 -6.99 -8.12 -3.14
CA TYR A 113 -7.65 -8.45 -4.40
C TYR A 113 -8.93 -7.62 -4.54
N MET A 114 -9.28 -7.24 -5.77
CA MET A 114 -10.51 -6.52 -6.10
C MET A 114 -10.95 -6.83 -7.53
N CYS A 115 -12.25 -6.73 -7.81
CA CYS A 115 -12.85 -6.90 -9.14
C CYS A 115 -13.87 -5.78 -9.40
N PRO A 116 -13.69 -4.94 -10.45
CA PRO A 116 -12.58 -4.91 -11.41
C PRO A 116 -11.19 -4.78 -10.76
N GLY A 117 -10.15 -5.25 -11.45
CA GLY A 117 -8.77 -5.19 -10.96
C GLY A 117 -8.25 -3.76 -10.79
N LEU A 118 -7.18 -3.58 -10.02
CA LEU A 118 -6.63 -2.25 -9.70
C LEU A 118 -6.15 -1.53 -10.97
N SER A 119 -5.65 -2.27 -11.95
CA SER A 119 -5.31 -1.75 -13.28
C SER A 119 -6.50 -1.05 -13.96
N GLY A 120 -7.72 -1.58 -13.80
CA GLY A 120 -8.94 -0.97 -14.33
C GLY A 120 -9.25 0.40 -13.71
N TYR A 121 -9.07 0.53 -12.39
CA TYR A 121 -9.22 1.83 -11.71
C TYR A 121 -8.20 2.86 -12.19
N VAL A 122 -6.96 2.43 -12.47
CA VAL A 122 -5.92 3.31 -13.01
C VAL A 122 -6.25 3.74 -14.45
N VAL A 123 -6.69 2.80 -15.30
CA VAL A 123 -7.11 3.06 -16.68
C VAL A 123 -8.22 4.11 -16.71
N GLU A 124 -9.27 3.90 -15.90
CA GLU A 124 -10.42 4.81 -15.82
C GLU A 124 -10.02 6.19 -15.29
N ALA A 125 -9.32 6.24 -14.16
CA ALA A 125 -9.02 7.51 -13.48
C ALA A 125 -8.02 8.40 -14.24
N LEU A 126 -7.09 7.81 -15.00
CA LEU A 126 -6.15 8.57 -15.82
C LEU A 126 -6.67 8.87 -17.22
N GLY A 127 -7.88 8.39 -17.57
CA GLY A 127 -8.46 8.54 -18.90
C GLY A 127 -7.57 7.91 -19.97
N LEU A 128 -7.03 6.72 -19.69
CA LEU A 128 -6.27 5.97 -20.70
C LEU A 128 -7.23 5.51 -21.81
N ARG A 129 -6.66 5.02 -22.92
CA ARG A 129 -7.46 4.59 -24.06
C ARG A 129 -8.26 3.34 -23.72
N ALA A 130 -9.42 3.19 -24.36
CA ALA A 130 -10.29 2.03 -24.15
C ALA A 130 -9.65 0.69 -24.57
N ASP A 131 -8.60 0.73 -25.40
CA ASP A 131 -7.83 -0.43 -25.84
C ASP A 131 -6.54 -0.66 -25.04
N THR A 132 -6.29 0.12 -23.98
CA THR A 132 -5.14 -0.07 -23.09
C THR A 132 -5.21 -1.46 -22.45
N GLN A 133 -4.12 -2.22 -22.58
CA GLN A 133 -4.03 -3.57 -22.01
C GLN A 133 -3.82 -3.50 -20.51
N ALA A 134 -4.66 -4.19 -19.74
CA ALA A 134 -4.68 -4.13 -18.29
C ALA A 134 -4.25 -5.50 -17.70
N PHE A 135 -3.20 -5.50 -16.89
CA PHE A 135 -2.65 -6.70 -16.26
C PHE A 135 -2.54 -6.50 -14.75
N ASP A 136 -3.24 -7.32 -13.97
CA ASP A 136 -3.09 -7.39 -12.51
C ASP A 136 -2.34 -8.66 -12.13
N LEU A 137 -1.10 -8.49 -11.64
CA LEU A 137 -0.19 -9.56 -11.26
C LEU A 137 -0.14 -9.70 -9.74
N GLY A 138 -0.78 -10.73 -9.20
CA GLY A 138 -0.77 -11.01 -7.78
C GLY A 138 -0.92 -12.50 -7.51
N LEU A 139 -0.41 -12.94 -6.37
CA LEU A 139 -0.74 -14.26 -5.81
C LEU A 139 -2.18 -14.16 -5.28
N CYS A 140 -3.14 -14.69 -6.03
CA CYS A 140 -4.43 -15.10 -5.49
C CYS A 140 -4.26 -16.41 -4.70
#